data_AF-A0A7X8W4R7-F1
#
_entry.id   AF-A0A7X8W4R7-F1
#
_cell.length_a   1.000
_cell.length_b   1.000
_cell.length_c   1.000
_cell.angle_alpha   90.00
_cell.angle_beta   90.00
_cell.angle_gamma   90.00
#
_symmetry.space_group_name_H-M   'P 1'
#
loop_
_entity.id
_entity.type
_entity.pdbx_description
1 polymer ?
#
loop_
_entity_poly.entity_id
_entity_poly.type
_entity_poly.pdbx_seq_one_letter_code
_entity_poly.pdbx_strand_id
1 'polypeptide(L)'
;GMEIEERPVAFTEVKDFAECGLCGTAAVISPVGLIHSNDNDIEFSSGMSEMGPVIKKIRETLVGIQLGELSAPKGWIYSIA
;
A
#
# COMPACT_ATOMS: atom_id res chain seq x y z
N GLY A 1 -5.93 11.93 9.75
CA GLY A 1 -5.01 10.88 9.24
C GLY A 1 -5.61 9.53 9.54
N MET A 2 -4.97 8.45 9.09
CA MET A 2 -5.28 7.10 9.55
C MET A 2 -4.45 6.79 10.80
N GLU A 3 -4.98 5.99 11.71
CA GLU A 3 -4.19 5.42 12.80
C GLU A 3 -3.21 4.39 12.22
N ILE A 4 -1.98 4.34 12.76
CA ILE A 4 -0.89 3.49 12.26
C ILE A 4 -0.41 2.64 13.43
N GLU A 5 -0.24 1.35 13.17
CA GLU A 5 0.29 0.39 14.13
C GLU A 5 1.43 -0.41 13.48
N GLU A 6 2.60 -0.41 14.12
CA GLU A 6 3.72 -1.29 13.76
C GLU A 6 3.79 -2.42 14.79
N ARG A 7 3.35 -3.61 14.40
CA ARG A 7 3.35 -4.81 15.25
C ARG A 7 3.52 -6.07 14.43
N PRO A 8 3.84 -7.22 15.06
CA PRO A 8 3.65 -8.51 14.43
C PRO A 8 2.19 -8.69 14.00
N VAL A 9 2.00 -9.15 12.76
CA VAL A 9 0.70 -9.52 12.20
C VAL A 9 0.65 -11.02 12.03
N ALA A 10 -0.24 -11.70 12.76
CA ALA A 10 -0.42 -13.13 12.63
C ALA A 10 -1.04 -13.44 11.25
N PHE A 11 -0.59 -14.50 10.57
CA PHE A 11 -1.17 -14.84 9.27
C PHE A 11 -2.69 -15.10 9.34
N THR A 12 -3.17 -15.60 10.49
CA THR A 12 -4.58 -15.93 10.71
C THR A 12 -5.52 -14.73 10.78
N GLU A 13 -5.03 -13.53 11.11
CA GLU A 13 -5.85 -12.28 11.09
C GLU A 13 -5.80 -11.58 9.73
N VAL A 14 -4.92 -11.99 8.80
CA VAL A 14 -4.74 -11.28 7.53
C VAL A 14 -6.02 -11.27 6.69
N LYS A 15 -6.82 -12.33 6.79
CA LYS A 15 -8.15 -12.46 6.17
C LYS A 15 -9.16 -11.42 6.64
N ASP A 16 -8.92 -10.78 7.78
CA ASP A 16 -9.82 -9.79 8.37
C ASP A 16 -9.48 -8.35 7.89
N PHE A 17 -8.37 -8.16 7.15
CA PHE A 17 -8.03 -6.87 6.55
C PHE A 17 -8.81 -6.62 5.26
N ALA A 18 -9.28 -5.38 5.09
CA ALA A 18 -10.01 -4.97 3.89
C ALA A 18 -9.12 -4.85 2.64
N GLU A 19 -7.87 -4.42 2.82
CA GLU A 19 -6.91 -4.18 1.74
C GLU A 19 -5.50 -4.57 2.17
N CYS A 20 -4.68 -5.07 1.24
CA CYS A 20 -3.27 -5.38 1.46
C CYS A 20 -2.43 -4.87 0.27
N GLY A 21 -1.25 -4.32 0.56
CA GLY A 21 -0.36 -3.77 -0.46
C GLY A 21 1.11 -3.98 -0.12
N LEU A 22 1.90 -4.24 -1.16
CA LEU A 22 3.36 -4.31 -1.08
C LEU A 22 3.94 -2.95 -1.47
N CYS A 23 4.83 -2.40 -0.67
CA CYS A 23 5.48 -1.12 -0.95
C CYS A 23 6.99 -1.30 -1.21
N GLY A 24 7.54 -0.43 -2.05
CA GLY A 24 8.97 -0.45 -2.38
C GLY A 24 9.27 0.47 -3.56
N THR A 25 10.53 0.87 -3.74
CA THR A 25 10.91 1.91 -4.72
C THR A 25 10.39 1.65 -6.13
N ALA A 26 10.52 0.42 -6.64
CA ALA A 26 10.08 0.09 -8.00
C ALA A 26 8.56 -0.03 -8.13
N ALA A 27 7.89 -0.59 -7.11
CA ALA A 27 6.45 -0.83 -7.12
C ALA A 27 5.65 0.44 -6.76
N VAL A 28 6.30 1.37 -6.05
CA VAL A 28 5.66 2.39 -5.20
C VAL A 28 4.75 1.72 -4.19
N ILE A 29 3.56 1.31 -4.63
CA ILE A 29 2.62 0.44 -3.93
C ILE A 29 1.92 -0.45 -4.96
N SER A 30 1.99 -1.77 -4.78
CA SER A 30 1.28 -2.79 -5.55
C SER A 30 0.17 -3.41 -4.69
N PRO A 31 -1.09 -3.46 -5.14
CA PRO A 31 -2.15 -4.11 -4.39
C PRO A 31 -1.95 -5.63 -4.41
N VAL A 32 -2.29 -6.29 -3.32
CA VAL A 32 -2.31 -7.75 -3.22
C VAL A 32 -3.75 -8.20 -3.43
N GLY A 33 -3.99 -9.01 -4.46
CA GLY A 33 -5.30 -9.61 -4.74
C GLY A 33 -5.52 -10.97 -4.08
N LEU A 34 -4.46 -11.76 -4.00
CA LEU A 34 -4.49 -13.11 -3.45
C LEU A 34 -3.16 -13.41 -2.74
N ILE A 35 -3.25 -13.96 -1.53
CA ILE A 35 -2.14 -14.64 -0.88
C ILE A 35 -2.44 -16.14 -0.91
N HIS A 36 -1.69 -16.88 -1.72
CA HIS A 36 -1.80 -18.33 -1.79
C HIS A 36 -1.02 -18.97 -0.64
N SER A 37 -1.63 -19.92 0.07
CA SER A 37 -0.94 -20.69 1.12
C SER A 37 -1.37 -22.14 1.13
N ASN A 38 -0.55 -23.01 1.73
CA ASN A 38 -0.83 -24.44 1.81
C ASN A 38 -2.10 -24.76 2.62
N ASP A 39 -2.45 -23.88 3.57
CA ASP A 39 -3.58 -24.10 4.47
C ASP A 39 -4.86 -23.51 3.89
N ASN A 40 -4.84 -22.21 3.55
CA ASN A 40 -5.97 -21.50 2.94
C ASN A 40 -5.51 -20.27 2.15
N ASP A 41 -6.20 -20.02 1.05
CA ASP A 41 -6.03 -18.80 0.27
C ASP A 41 -6.72 -17.61 0.94
N ILE A 42 -6.10 -16.43 0.84
CA ILE A 42 -6.67 -15.16 1.29
C ILE A 42 -6.88 -14.26 0.08
N GLU A 43 -8.15 -14.04 -0.28
CA GLU A 43 -8.56 -13.14 -1.36
C GLU A 43 -8.92 -11.76 -0.81
N PHE A 44 -8.32 -10.71 -1.37
CA PHE A 44 -8.70 -9.32 -1.12
C PHE A 44 -9.61 -8.84 -2.24
N SER A 45 -10.82 -8.41 -1.88
CA SER A 45 -11.94 -8.16 -2.79
C SER A 45 -11.61 -7.23 -3.96
N SER A 46 -10.69 -6.28 -3.76
CA SER A 46 -10.25 -5.35 -4.80
C SER A 46 -9.03 -5.84 -5.58
N GLY A 47 -8.04 -6.45 -4.92
CA GLY A 47 -6.66 -6.48 -5.41
C GLY A 47 -6.39 -7.33 -6.66
N MET A 48 -7.36 -8.12 -7.14
CA MET A 48 -7.23 -8.93 -8.36
C MET A 48 -7.50 -8.13 -9.65
N SER A 49 -8.35 -7.10 -9.60
CA SER A 49 -8.73 -6.29 -10.76
C SER A 49 -8.48 -4.79 -10.56
N GLU A 50 -8.53 -4.31 -9.33
CA GLU A 50 -8.39 -2.89 -9.02
C GLU A 50 -7.70 -2.62 -7.67
N MET A 51 -7.19 -1.40 -7.51
CA MET A 51 -6.63 -0.97 -6.24
C MET A 51 -7.76 -0.51 -5.32
N GLY A 52 -7.79 -1.02 -4.09
CA GLY A 52 -8.74 -0.56 -3.08
C GLY A 52 -8.60 0.94 -2.78
N PRO A 53 -9.66 1.59 -2.27
CA PRO A 53 -9.70 3.05 -2.10
C PRO A 53 -8.59 3.58 -1.17
N VAL A 54 -8.20 2.83 -0.14
CA VAL A 54 -7.16 3.28 0.80
C VAL A 54 -5.79 3.20 0.16
N ILE A 55 -5.42 2.05 -0.39
CA ILE A 55 -4.12 1.84 -1.06
C ILE A 55 -3.97 2.81 -2.24
N LYS A 56 -5.05 3.03 -3.00
CA LYS A 56 -5.08 3.99 -4.11
C LYS A 56 -4.74 5.40 -3.65
N LYS A 57 -5.40 5.86 -2.59
CA LYS A 57 -5.14 7.19 -2.03
C LYS A 57 -3.70 7.33 -1.55
N ILE A 58 -3.13 6.32 -0.88
CA ILE A 58 -1.74 6.35 -0.42
C ILE A 58 -0.79 6.43 -1.62
N ARG A 59 -1.00 5.59 -2.64
CA ARG A 59 -0.17 5.57 -3.85
C ARG A 59 -0.23 6.90 -4.59
N GLU A 60 -1.42 7.43 -4.87
CA GLU A 60 -1.60 8.70 -5.57
C GLU A 60 -0.97 9.86 -4.80
N THR A 61 -1.09 9.87 -3.47
CA THR A 61 -0.46 10.90 -2.63
C THR A 61 1.07 10.82 -2.72
N LEU A 62 1.65 9.62 -2.60
CA LEU A 62 3.10 9.45 -2.66
C LEU A 62 3.66 9.79 -4.05
N VAL A 63 2.99 9.37 -5.13
CA VAL A 63 3.38 9.70 -6.50
C VAL A 63 3.25 11.20 -6.76
N GLY A 64 2.15 11.83 -6.33
CA GLY A 64 1.98 13.28 -6.48
C GLY A 64 3.07 14.07 -5.76
N ILE A 65 3.54 13.60 -4.60
CA ILE A 65 4.72 14.16 -3.91
C ILE A 65 5.99 13.98 -4.75
N GLN A 66 6.23 12.77 -5.28
CA GLN A 66 7.41 12.44 -6.08
C GLN A 66 7.49 13.23 -7.39
N LEU A 67 6.35 13.51 -8.01
CA LEU A 67 6.24 14.31 -9.25
C LEU A 67 6.22 15.82 -9.00
N GLY A 68 6.18 16.26 -7.73
CA GLY A 68 6.09 17.68 -7.36
C GLY A 68 4.71 18.30 -7.58
N GLU A 69 3.69 17.49 -7.84
CA GLU A 69 2.29 17.91 -7.97
C GLU A 69 1.65 18.22 -6.60
N LEU A 70 2.11 17.53 -5.56
CA LEU A 70 1.70 17.73 -4.17
C LEU A 70 2.88 18.19 -3.31
N SER A 71 2.57 19.00 -2.28
CA SER A 71 3.59 19.48 -1.34
C SER A 71 4.20 18.31 -0.55
N ALA A 72 5.51 18.17 -0.63
CA ALA A 72 6.25 17.17 0.12
C ALA A 72 6.47 17.59 1.59
N PRO A 73 6.55 16.63 2.53
CA PRO A 73 7.13 16.88 3.84
C PRO A 73 8.57 17.39 3.74
N LYS A 74 8.99 18.19 4.72
CA LYS A 74 10.34 18.77 4.75
C LYS A 74 11.41 17.68 4.67
N GLY A 75 12.33 17.82 3.71
CA GLY A 75 13.48 16.93 3.54
C GLY A 75 13.23 15.68 2.68
N TRP A 76 12.02 15.50 2.14
CA TRP A 76 11.73 14.35 1.25
C TRP A 76 12.23 14.54 -0.18
N ILE A 77 12.19 15.77 -0.71
CA ILE A 77 12.60 16.09 -2.07
C ILE A 77 14.00 16.68 -2.06
N TYR A 78 14.87 16.12 -2.90
CA TYR A 78 16.19 16.65 -3.18
C TYR A 78 16.29 16.97 -4.67
N SER A 79 16.47 18.24 -5.01
CA SER A 79 16.63 18.68 -6.40
C SER A 79 18.07 18.45 -6.86
N ILE A 80 18.21 17.76 -7.99
CA ILE A 80 19.49 17.64 -8.71
C ILE A 80 19.60 18.82 -9.67
N ALA A 81 20.77 19.48 -9.69
CA ALA A 81 21.09 20.58 -10.61
C ALA A 81 21.62 20.06 -11.95
#